data_AF-A0A7V9B7P9-F1
#
_entry.id   AF-A0A7V9B7P9-F1
#
_cell.length_a   1.000
_cell.length_b   1.000
_cell.length_c   1.000
_cell.angle_alpha   90.00
_cell.angle_beta   90.00
_cell.angle_gamma   90.00
#
_symmetry.space_group_name_H-M   'P 1'
#
loop_
_entity.id
_entity.type
_entity.pdbx_description
1 polymer ?
#
loop_
_entity_poly.entity_id
_entity_poly.type
_entity_poly.pdbx_seq_one_letter_code
_entity_poly.pdbx_strand_id
1 'polypeptide(L)'
;MRTENPKSYHESLNAALLTAQKSSFTRRGLFSRSAKIAAGGAVAALAGPAVFGYRSAMAQAFAGPVDVLNYALTLEHLENAFYRDFNATFGDSDFTAAGFGENVYGRFQSIGAHESAHVVALVDTINSLGGTPVGEAMYDFGVTDVASYVATAQVLENLGVGAYTGAAQFLIEEDALLTAALTIHGVEARHASYLNLINGDVPFPNAFEPALTPEEVLAAAGPLIVGSMPDTGDGSSLD
;
A
#
# COMPACT_ATOMS: atom_id res chain seq x y z
N MET A 1 36.34 -11.50 -2.28
CA MET A 1 34.90 -11.80 -2.23
C MET A 1 34.55 -12.13 -0.78
N ARG A 2 33.59 -11.41 -0.18
CA ARG A 2 32.87 -11.92 0.99
C ARG A 2 31.68 -12.72 0.45
N THR A 3 31.50 -13.94 0.92
CA THR A 3 30.26 -14.69 0.74
C THR A 3 29.35 -14.29 1.89
N GLU A 4 28.35 -13.46 1.62
CA GLU A 4 27.36 -13.13 2.64
C GLU A 4 26.47 -14.35 2.91
N ASN A 5 26.08 -14.53 4.16
CA ASN A 5 25.45 -15.77 4.63
C ASN A 5 23.93 -15.65 4.48
N PRO A 6 23.23 -16.51 3.69
CA PRO A 6 21.79 -16.38 3.46
C PRO A 6 20.96 -16.44 4.76
N LYS A 7 21.48 -17.05 5.84
CA LYS A 7 20.84 -16.98 7.17
C LYS A 7 20.69 -15.56 7.71
N SER A 8 21.62 -14.66 7.36
CA SER A 8 21.62 -13.27 7.82
C SER A 8 20.38 -12.51 7.34
N TYR A 9 19.96 -12.74 6.09
CA TYR A 9 18.79 -12.10 5.50
C TYR A 9 17.47 -12.64 6.09
N HIS A 10 17.37 -13.95 6.34
CA HIS A 10 16.22 -14.50 7.07
C HIS A 10 16.11 -13.93 8.50
N GLU A 11 17.22 -13.75 9.21
CA GLU A 11 17.20 -13.22 10.58
C GLU A 11 16.85 -11.73 10.62
N SER A 12 17.32 -10.90 9.67
CA SER A 12 16.94 -9.48 9.56
C SER A 12 15.49 -9.30 9.12
N LEU A 13 15.01 -10.02 8.10
CA LEU A 13 13.61 -9.98 7.65
C LEU A 13 12.63 -10.37 8.76
N ASN A 14 12.90 -11.48 9.46
CA ASN A 14 12.06 -11.87 10.61
C ASN A 14 12.13 -10.83 11.74
N ALA A 15 13.27 -10.19 11.99
CA ALA A 15 13.37 -9.13 12.98
C ALA A 15 12.57 -7.87 12.59
N ALA A 16 12.58 -7.46 11.32
CA ALA A 16 11.80 -6.35 10.80
C ALA A 16 10.29 -6.65 10.90
N LEU A 17 9.84 -7.79 10.36
CA LEU A 17 8.43 -8.24 10.43
C LEU A 17 7.94 -8.37 11.88
N LEU A 18 8.75 -8.93 12.79
CA LEU A 18 8.43 -9.02 14.22
C LEU A 18 8.53 -7.67 14.97
N THR A 19 9.04 -6.62 14.34
CA THR A 19 9.06 -5.25 14.91
C THR A 19 7.85 -4.46 14.42
N ALA A 20 7.58 -4.51 13.11
CA ALA A 20 6.35 -4.05 12.47
C ALA A 20 5.10 -4.61 13.18
N GLN A 21 5.01 -5.93 13.38
CA GLN A 21 3.87 -6.59 14.03
C GLN A 21 3.62 -6.15 15.49
N LYS A 22 4.62 -5.54 16.17
CA LYS A 22 4.48 -5.10 17.57
C LYS A 22 4.02 -3.65 17.70
N SER A 23 4.15 -2.81 16.67
CA SER A 23 3.82 -1.38 16.77
C SER A 23 2.31 -1.11 16.68
N SER A 24 1.59 -1.88 15.85
CA SER A 24 0.18 -1.65 15.50
C SER A 24 -0.83 -1.80 16.65
N PHE A 25 -0.46 -2.44 17.76
CA PHE A 25 -1.40 -2.83 18.83
C PHE A 25 -1.81 -1.72 19.83
N THR A 26 -1.46 -0.44 19.65
CA THR A 26 -1.73 0.59 20.69
C THR A 26 -2.10 2.02 20.22
N ARG A 27 -3.41 2.29 20.02
CA ARG A 27 -4.19 3.39 20.67
C ARG A 27 -5.67 3.43 20.21
N ARG A 28 -6.48 4.36 20.75
CA ARG A 28 -7.96 4.36 20.68
C ARG A 28 -8.51 5.80 20.88
N GLY A 29 -9.36 6.35 20.00
CA GLY A 29 -10.00 7.67 20.27
C GLY A 29 -10.76 8.43 19.16
N LEU A 30 -12.08 8.21 19.07
CA LEU A 30 -13.21 9.12 18.73
C LEU A 30 -13.20 10.15 17.53
N PHE A 31 -14.13 9.94 16.58
CA PHE A 31 -15.26 10.84 16.16
C PHE A 31 -15.00 12.37 15.89
N SER A 32 -15.39 13.06 14.80
CA SER A 32 -16.72 13.06 14.10
C SER A 32 -16.96 14.12 12.97
N ARG A 33 -17.61 13.72 11.85
CA ARG A 33 -18.61 14.38 10.94
C ARG A 33 -18.28 15.71 10.21
N SER A 34 -18.60 15.98 8.92
CA SER A 34 -19.06 15.24 7.69
C SER A 34 -19.57 16.27 6.64
N ALA A 35 -19.71 16.13 5.31
CA ALA A 35 -19.27 15.25 4.20
C ALA A 35 -19.94 15.75 2.87
N LYS A 36 -19.75 15.11 1.69
CA LYS A 36 -20.40 15.31 0.33
C LYS A 36 -19.78 16.43 -0.56
N ILE A 37 -19.78 16.41 -1.91
CA ILE A 37 -20.20 15.45 -2.99
C ILE A 37 -19.52 15.87 -4.33
N ALA A 38 -19.46 14.94 -5.31
CA ALA A 38 -19.41 15.10 -6.79
C ALA A 38 -18.09 14.77 -7.52
N ALA A 39 -18.16 13.78 -8.41
CA ALA A 39 -17.15 13.53 -9.44
C ALA A 39 -17.30 14.52 -10.62
N GLY A 40 -16.21 15.17 -11.04
CA GLY A 40 -16.29 16.17 -12.12
C GLY A 40 -14.96 16.68 -12.68
N GLY A 41 -14.56 16.14 -13.83
CA GLY A 41 -13.80 16.91 -14.84
C GLY A 41 -12.27 16.82 -14.80
N ALA A 42 -11.74 15.84 -15.54
CA ALA A 42 -10.44 15.85 -16.25
C ALA A 42 -9.35 16.86 -15.81
N VAL A 43 -8.30 16.35 -15.15
CA VAL A 43 -6.98 16.99 -15.14
C VAL A 43 -6.04 16.20 -16.05
N ALA A 44 -5.43 16.87 -17.02
CA ALA A 44 -4.40 16.31 -17.88
C ALA A 44 -3.27 17.33 -18.09
N ALA A 45 -2.05 16.82 -18.29
CA ALA A 45 -0.79 17.56 -18.45
C ALA A 45 -0.27 18.30 -17.21
N LEU A 46 0.62 17.63 -16.46
CA LEU A 46 2.03 18.03 -16.32
C LEU A 46 2.85 16.89 -15.65
N ALA A 47 3.06 15.78 -16.37
CA ALA A 47 3.91 14.69 -15.88
C ALA A 47 5.39 15.12 -15.87
N GLY A 48 5.91 15.53 -14.70
CA GLY A 48 7.33 15.79 -14.50
C GLY A 48 8.17 14.50 -14.44
N PRO A 49 9.51 14.58 -14.43
CA PRO A 49 10.39 13.41 -14.34
C PRO A 49 10.09 12.48 -13.16
N ALA A 50 9.61 13.06 -12.05
CA ALA A 50 9.02 12.37 -10.92
C ALA A 50 7.90 11.38 -11.29
N VAL A 51 6.84 11.86 -11.97
CA VAL A 51 5.69 11.04 -12.39
C VAL A 51 6.13 9.96 -13.37
N PHE A 52 7.14 10.24 -14.21
CA PHE A 52 7.77 9.21 -15.03
C PHE A 52 8.50 8.17 -14.17
N GLY A 53 9.23 8.56 -13.12
CA GLY A 53 9.91 7.64 -12.19
C GLY A 53 8.97 6.61 -11.56
N TYR A 54 7.84 7.05 -10.99
CA TYR A 54 6.83 6.14 -10.42
C TYR A 54 6.24 5.20 -11.47
N ARG A 55 5.84 5.75 -12.62
CA ARG A 55 5.27 4.95 -13.71
C ARG A 55 6.30 4.00 -14.34
N SER A 56 7.58 4.34 -14.30
CA SER A 56 8.68 3.44 -14.65
C SER A 56 8.83 2.33 -13.62
N ALA A 57 8.83 2.60 -12.31
CA ALA A 57 8.88 1.57 -11.27
C ALA A 57 7.71 0.57 -11.38
N MET A 58 6.50 1.08 -11.67
CA MET A 58 5.31 0.25 -11.90
C MET A 58 5.33 -0.56 -13.22
N ALA A 59 6.12 -0.15 -14.21
CA ALA A 59 6.26 -0.84 -15.51
C ALA A 59 7.64 -1.48 -15.72
N GLN A 60 8.46 -1.57 -14.68
CA GLN A 60 9.83 -2.06 -14.81
C GLN A 60 9.81 -3.58 -14.94
N ALA A 61 10.41 -4.10 -16.02
CA ALA A 61 10.72 -5.52 -16.10
C ALA A 61 11.74 -5.86 -15.01
N PHE A 62 11.35 -6.69 -14.04
CA PHE A 62 12.17 -7.00 -12.87
C PHE A 62 13.46 -7.71 -13.27
N ALA A 63 14.60 -7.06 -13.02
CA ALA A 63 15.94 -7.60 -13.25
C ALA A 63 16.54 -8.24 -11.99
N GLY A 64 15.99 -7.94 -10.81
CA GLY A 64 16.28 -8.61 -9.55
C GLY A 64 15.24 -8.31 -8.46
N PRO A 65 15.38 -8.91 -7.25
CA PRO A 65 14.41 -8.79 -6.16
C PRO A 65 14.18 -7.34 -5.71
N VAL A 66 15.19 -6.47 -5.78
CA VAL A 66 15.08 -5.04 -5.43
C VAL A 66 14.06 -4.31 -6.32
N ASP A 67 13.89 -4.72 -7.58
CA ASP A 67 12.89 -4.12 -8.47
C ASP A 67 11.48 -4.55 -8.06
N VAL A 68 11.30 -5.83 -7.70
CA VAL A 68 10.02 -6.39 -7.21
C VAL A 68 9.60 -5.72 -5.90
N LEU A 69 10.56 -5.50 -4.98
CA LEU A 69 10.31 -4.84 -3.70
C LEU A 69 10.00 -3.34 -3.89
N ASN A 70 10.66 -2.64 -4.83
CA ASN A 70 10.33 -1.25 -5.16
C ASN A 70 8.97 -1.10 -5.86
N TYR A 71 8.58 -2.08 -6.68
CA TYR A 71 7.25 -2.16 -7.27
C TYR A 71 6.17 -2.32 -6.18
N ALA A 72 6.36 -3.26 -5.24
CA ALA A 72 5.48 -3.40 -4.08
C ALA A 72 5.44 -2.10 -3.25
N LEU A 73 6.60 -1.52 -2.90
CA LEU A 73 6.70 -0.28 -2.13
C LEU A 73 6.02 0.92 -2.82
N THR A 74 5.89 0.92 -4.15
CA THR A 74 5.13 1.96 -4.88
C THR A 74 3.62 1.88 -4.60
N LEU A 75 3.09 0.67 -4.38
CA LEU A 75 1.70 0.42 -3.97
C LEU A 75 1.52 0.69 -2.47
N GLU A 76 2.38 0.13 -1.62
CA GLU A 76 2.34 0.36 -0.17
C GLU A 76 2.38 1.85 0.18
N HIS A 77 3.17 2.67 -0.54
CA HIS A 77 3.16 4.12 -0.36
C HIS A 77 1.84 4.78 -0.76
N LEU A 78 1.17 4.29 -1.80
CA LEU A 78 -0.12 4.77 -2.27
C LEU A 78 -1.23 4.42 -1.26
N GLU A 79 -1.24 3.19 -0.77
CA GLU A 79 -2.22 2.68 0.20
C GLU A 79 -2.00 3.26 1.60
N ASN A 80 -0.75 3.36 2.08
CA ASN A 80 -0.39 4.07 3.30
C ASN A 80 -0.77 5.56 3.25
N ALA A 81 -0.49 6.26 2.14
CA ALA A 81 -0.89 7.66 1.97
C ALA A 81 -2.41 7.82 2.00
N PHE A 82 -3.13 6.99 1.24
CA PHE A 82 -4.59 6.93 1.21
C PHE A 82 -5.20 6.74 2.62
N TYR A 83 -4.74 5.73 3.37
CA TYR A 83 -5.27 5.48 4.71
C TYR A 83 -4.86 6.55 5.72
N ARG A 84 -3.62 7.06 5.67
CA ARG A 84 -3.15 8.16 6.53
C ARG A 84 -4.03 9.40 6.36
N ASP A 85 -4.23 9.82 5.12
CA ASP A 85 -4.83 11.12 4.81
C ASP A 85 -6.37 11.08 5.02
N PHE A 86 -7.03 9.96 4.74
CA PHE A 86 -8.47 9.82 4.96
C PHE A 86 -8.87 9.36 6.37
N ASN A 87 -8.02 8.64 7.12
CA ASN A 87 -8.21 8.48 8.57
C ASN A 87 -7.97 9.80 9.35
N ALA A 88 -7.21 10.74 8.79
CA ALA A 88 -7.13 12.10 9.33
C ALA A 88 -8.34 12.98 8.95
N THR A 89 -9.04 12.65 7.86
CA THR A 89 -10.17 13.42 7.31
C THR A 89 -11.53 13.00 7.88
N PHE A 90 -11.76 11.69 8.10
CA PHE A 90 -13.04 11.14 8.57
C PHE A 90 -12.92 10.50 9.96
N GLY A 91 -14.01 10.48 10.73
CA GLY A 91 -14.12 9.75 11.99
C GLY A 91 -15.29 8.77 12.03
N ASP A 92 -15.40 8.00 13.11
CA ASP A 92 -16.38 6.89 13.21
C ASP A 92 -17.86 7.32 13.01
N SER A 93 -18.25 8.56 13.33
CA SER A 93 -19.62 9.03 13.06
C SER A 93 -19.85 9.52 11.63
N ASP A 94 -18.81 9.71 10.83
CA ASP A 94 -18.95 9.83 9.37
C ASP A 94 -19.35 8.48 8.80
N PHE A 95 -18.69 7.40 9.24
CA PHE A 95 -19.07 6.02 8.94
C PHE A 95 -20.50 5.73 9.44
N THR A 96 -20.82 6.08 10.69
CA THR A 96 -22.19 5.96 11.22
C THR A 96 -23.20 6.87 10.48
N ALA A 97 -22.78 8.00 9.89
CA ALA A 97 -23.65 8.86 9.08
C ALA A 97 -23.91 8.29 7.68
N ALA A 98 -22.91 7.65 7.09
CA ALA A 98 -23.00 6.95 5.80
C ALA A 98 -23.74 5.61 5.91
N GLY A 99 -24.01 5.12 7.12
CA GLY A 99 -24.78 3.89 7.38
C GLY A 99 -23.94 2.65 7.64
N PHE A 100 -22.62 2.78 7.77
CA PHE A 100 -21.74 1.68 8.16
C PHE A 100 -21.94 1.31 9.64
N GLY A 101 -21.67 0.03 9.96
CA GLY A 101 -21.84 -0.53 11.29
C GLY A 101 -20.82 -0.02 12.32
N GLU A 102 -21.03 -0.39 13.59
CA GLU A 102 -20.12 -0.04 14.68
C GLU A 102 -18.69 -0.50 14.42
N ASN A 103 -17.71 0.35 14.77
CA ASN A 103 -16.28 0.05 14.71
C ASN A 103 -15.72 -0.26 13.30
N VAL A 104 -16.46 0.08 12.22
CA VAL A 104 -15.92 0.01 10.84
C VAL A 104 -14.75 0.98 10.67
N TYR A 105 -14.85 2.23 11.15
CA TYR A 105 -13.71 3.16 11.15
C TYR A 105 -12.51 2.63 11.95
N GLY A 106 -12.77 1.95 13.08
CA GLY A 106 -11.72 1.25 13.84
C GLY A 106 -11.00 0.16 13.04
N ARG A 107 -11.60 -0.38 11.97
CA ARG A 107 -10.91 -1.25 10.99
C ARG A 107 -10.08 -0.45 10.00
N PHE A 108 -10.59 0.66 9.46
CA PHE A 108 -9.81 1.56 8.60
C PHE A 108 -8.56 2.13 9.29
N GLN A 109 -8.64 2.38 10.59
CA GLN A 109 -7.48 2.72 11.42
C GLN A 109 -6.52 1.54 11.66
N SER A 110 -7.03 0.29 11.66
CA SER A 110 -6.20 -0.91 11.79
C SER A 110 -5.45 -1.19 10.48
N ILE A 111 -6.13 -1.04 9.35
CA ILE A 111 -5.57 -1.21 8.00
C ILE A 111 -4.46 -0.17 7.77
N GLY A 112 -4.73 1.13 7.93
CA GLY A 112 -3.67 2.15 7.80
C GLY A 112 -2.46 1.97 8.73
N ALA A 113 -2.60 1.23 9.83
CA ALA A 113 -1.49 0.86 10.72
C ALA A 113 -0.73 -0.42 10.28
N HIS A 114 -1.31 -1.23 9.40
CA HIS A 114 -0.64 -2.31 8.68
C HIS A 114 0.12 -1.74 7.46
N GLU A 115 -0.49 -0.87 6.66
CA GLU A 115 0.16 -0.33 5.44
C GLU A 115 1.38 0.52 5.79
N SER A 116 1.29 1.34 6.86
CA SER A 116 2.45 2.04 7.42
C SER A 116 3.56 1.09 7.90
N ALA A 117 3.23 -0.16 8.25
CA ALA A 117 4.19 -1.17 8.70
C ALA A 117 4.75 -2.01 7.54
N HIS A 118 3.97 -2.21 6.47
CA HIS A 118 4.41 -2.81 5.21
C HIS A 118 5.42 -1.91 4.48
N VAL A 119 5.14 -0.60 4.38
CA VAL A 119 6.09 0.43 3.89
C VAL A 119 7.43 0.32 4.62
N VAL A 120 7.43 0.30 5.97
CA VAL A 120 8.65 0.19 6.78
C VAL A 120 9.38 -1.13 6.51
N ALA A 121 8.67 -2.25 6.47
CA ALA A 121 9.27 -3.56 6.22
C ALA A 121 9.94 -3.65 4.84
N LEU A 122 9.33 -3.09 3.79
CA LEU A 122 9.91 -3.04 2.45
C LEU A 122 11.11 -2.09 2.38
N VAL A 123 11.02 -0.88 2.95
CA VAL A 123 12.12 0.09 3.02
C VAL A 123 13.34 -0.52 3.72
N ASP A 124 13.16 -1.14 4.89
CA ASP A 124 14.24 -1.83 5.62
C ASP A 124 14.83 -2.99 4.80
N THR A 125 13.98 -3.76 4.11
CA THR A 125 14.43 -4.90 3.27
C THR A 125 15.25 -4.43 2.08
N ILE A 126 14.79 -3.42 1.34
CA ILE A 126 15.48 -2.86 0.16
C ILE A 126 16.84 -2.28 0.58
N ASN A 127 16.89 -1.51 1.68
CA ASN A 127 18.15 -1.01 2.25
C ASN A 127 19.09 -2.16 2.66
N SER A 128 18.57 -3.24 3.24
CA SER A 128 19.38 -4.41 3.64
C SER A 128 20.01 -5.15 2.46
N LEU A 129 19.37 -5.10 1.28
CA LEU A 129 19.88 -5.64 0.01
C LEU A 129 20.83 -4.67 -0.72
N GLY A 130 21.11 -3.50 -0.15
CA GLY A 130 21.91 -2.45 -0.79
C GLY A 130 21.19 -1.72 -1.93
N GLY A 131 19.88 -1.89 -2.06
CA GLY A 131 19.04 -1.14 -3.00
C GLY A 131 18.69 0.25 -2.48
N THR A 132 18.18 1.10 -3.37
CA THR A 132 17.56 2.38 -3.00
C THR A 132 16.04 2.20 -2.97
N PRO A 133 15.35 2.48 -1.84
CA PRO A 133 13.90 2.51 -1.79
C PRO A 133 13.34 3.68 -2.62
N VAL A 134 12.24 3.43 -3.34
CA VAL A 134 11.40 4.47 -3.92
C VAL A 134 10.72 5.25 -2.79
N GLY A 135 10.71 6.59 -2.88
CA GLY A 135 10.05 7.46 -1.89
C GLY A 135 8.61 7.79 -2.26
N GLU A 136 7.78 8.17 -1.29
CA GLU A 136 6.34 8.44 -1.48
C GLU A 136 6.03 9.48 -2.59
N ALA A 137 4.98 9.21 -3.37
CA ALA A 137 4.50 10.13 -4.42
C ALA A 137 3.50 11.17 -3.89
N MET A 138 3.04 12.08 -4.75
CA MET A 138 1.80 12.82 -4.52
C MET A 138 0.65 12.13 -5.26
N TYR A 139 -0.50 11.99 -4.58
CA TYR A 139 -1.65 11.25 -5.07
C TYR A 139 -2.93 12.12 -5.11
N ASP A 140 -3.84 11.81 -6.04
CA ASP A 140 -5.24 12.27 -6.01
C ASP A 140 -6.16 11.04 -6.08
N PHE A 141 -7.00 10.88 -5.07
CA PHE A 141 -7.89 9.73 -4.90
C PHE A 141 -9.37 10.06 -5.18
N GLY A 142 -9.72 11.34 -5.45
CA GLY A 142 -11.10 11.78 -5.70
C GLY A 142 -12.11 11.58 -4.55
N VAL A 143 -11.67 11.17 -3.35
CA VAL A 143 -12.53 10.89 -2.20
C VAL A 143 -13.09 12.19 -1.61
N THR A 144 -14.41 12.24 -1.41
CA THR A 144 -15.15 13.42 -0.92
C THR A 144 -16.15 13.12 0.20
N ASP A 145 -16.45 11.84 0.45
CA ASP A 145 -17.20 11.34 1.59
C ASP A 145 -16.82 9.88 1.92
N VAL A 146 -17.34 9.35 3.03
CA VAL A 146 -17.01 7.98 3.46
C VAL A 146 -17.48 6.92 2.47
N ALA A 147 -18.56 7.14 1.70
CA ALA A 147 -18.94 6.15 0.69
C ALA A 147 -17.88 6.05 -0.41
N SER A 148 -17.34 7.19 -0.86
CA SER A 148 -16.16 7.19 -1.76
C SER A 148 -14.89 6.64 -1.08
N TYR A 149 -14.69 6.85 0.22
CA TYR A 149 -13.54 6.30 0.96
C TYR A 149 -13.56 4.77 1.00
N VAL A 150 -14.68 4.16 1.42
CA VAL A 150 -14.83 2.70 1.48
C VAL A 150 -14.83 2.07 0.07
N ALA A 151 -15.37 2.75 -0.93
CA ALA A 151 -15.31 2.30 -2.33
C ALA A 151 -13.87 2.31 -2.88
N THR A 152 -13.14 3.42 -2.73
CA THR A 152 -11.74 3.49 -3.20
C THR A 152 -10.85 2.53 -2.44
N ALA A 153 -11.05 2.35 -1.13
CA ALA A 153 -10.33 1.36 -0.32
C ALA A 153 -10.46 -0.04 -0.94
N GLN A 154 -11.69 -0.51 -1.18
CA GLN A 154 -11.94 -1.79 -1.84
C GLN A 154 -11.19 -1.93 -3.18
N VAL A 155 -11.15 -0.87 -3.99
CA VAL A 155 -10.47 -0.88 -5.30
C VAL A 155 -8.95 -1.00 -5.16
N LEU A 156 -8.33 -0.26 -4.24
CA LEU A 156 -6.89 -0.35 -3.98
C LEU A 156 -6.52 -1.73 -3.46
N GLU A 157 -7.28 -2.26 -2.52
CA GLU A 157 -6.89 -3.47 -1.81
C GLU A 157 -7.02 -4.74 -2.66
N ASN A 158 -8.06 -4.84 -3.49
CA ASN A 158 -8.11 -5.92 -4.49
C ASN A 158 -7.02 -5.75 -5.57
N LEU A 159 -6.53 -4.52 -5.82
CA LEU A 159 -5.42 -4.23 -6.72
C LEU A 159 -4.07 -4.64 -6.11
N GLY A 160 -3.79 -4.30 -4.84
CA GLY A 160 -2.61 -4.74 -4.09
C GLY A 160 -2.53 -6.26 -3.98
N VAL A 161 -3.64 -6.91 -3.63
CA VAL A 161 -3.79 -8.37 -3.63
C VAL A 161 -3.35 -8.99 -4.96
N GLY A 162 -3.92 -8.53 -6.08
CA GLY A 162 -3.61 -9.06 -7.41
C GLY A 162 -2.20 -8.72 -7.91
N ALA A 163 -1.67 -7.56 -7.51
CA ALA A 163 -0.30 -7.13 -7.80
C ALA A 163 0.73 -8.02 -7.09
N TYR A 164 0.53 -8.34 -5.81
CA TYR A 164 1.36 -9.30 -5.07
C TYR A 164 1.28 -10.70 -5.70
N THR A 165 0.08 -11.15 -6.10
CA THR A 165 -0.08 -12.45 -6.80
C THR A 165 0.69 -12.50 -8.11
N GLY A 166 0.66 -11.43 -8.93
CA GLY A 166 1.43 -11.33 -10.16
C GLY A 166 2.94 -11.23 -9.95
N ALA A 167 3.37 -10.52 -8.91
CA ALA A 167 4.78 -10.31 -8.57
C ALA A 167 5.46 -11.56 -7.96
N ALA A 168 4.72 -12.43 -7.27
CA ALA A 168 5.28 -13.56 -6.52
C ALA A 168 6.17 -14.51 -7.35
N GLN A 169 5.88 -14.68 -8.65
CA GLN A 169 6.68 -15.53 -9.54
C GLN A 169 8.13 -15.04 -9.70
N PHE A 170 8.39 -13.74 -9.52
CA PHE A 170 9.72 -13.13 -9.67
C PHE A 170 10.59 -13.23 -8.40
N LEU A 171 10.05 -13.84 -7.32
CA LEU A 171 10.77 -14.15 -6.08
C LEU A 171 10.99 -15.67 -5.90
N ILE A 172 10.75 -16.49 -6.93
CA ILE A 172 10.75 -17.96 -6.82
C ILE A 172 12.13 -18.59 -6.51
N GLU A 173 13.23 -17.85 -6.72
CA GLU A 173 14.58 -18.26 -6.31
C GLU A 173 15.01 -17.61 -4.96
N GLU A 174 14.14 -16.79 -4.36
CA GLU A 174 14.40 -15.92 -3.21
C GLU A 174 13.51 -16.31 -2.01
N ASP A 175 13.66 -17.55 -1.50
CA ASP A 175 12.84 -18.16 -0.44
C ASP A 175 12.45 -17.21 0.70
N ALA A 176 13.39 -16.38 1.17
CA ALA A 176 13.19 -15.42 2.24
C ALA A 176 12.20 -14.29 1.86
N LEU A 177 12.36 -13.73 0.66
CA LEU A 177 11.56 -12.63 0.15
C LEU A 177 10.19 -13.10 -0.32
N LEU A 178 10.10 -14.26 -0.97
CA LEU A 178 8.82 -14.89 -1.30
C LEU A 178 8.01 -15.20 -0.05
N THR A 179 8.65 -15.73 1.01
CA THR A 179 7.98 -15.96 2.30
C THR A 179 7.48 -14.65 2.90
N ALA A 180 8.29 -13.58 2.90
CA ALA A 180 7.89 -12.28 3.42
C ALA A 180 6.72 -11.65 2.62
N ALA A 181 6.81 -11.64 1.29
CA ALA A 181 5.74 -11.14 0.40
C ALA A 181 4.42 -11.91 0.61
N LEU A 182 4.47 -13.23 0.80
CA LEU A 182 3.30 -14.04 1.13
C LEU A 182 2.69 -13.72 2.52
N THR A 183 3.46 -13.15 3.46
CA THR A 183 2.88 -12.67 4.74
C THR A 183 2.11 -11.37 4.57
N ILE A 184 2.57 -10.44 3.72
CA ILE A 184 1.87 -9.18 3.41
C ILE A 184 0.64 -9.48 2.54
N HIS A 185 0.79 -10.16 1.41
CA HIS A 185 -0.33 -10.59 0.55
C HIS A 185 -1.44 -11.34 1.32
N GLY A 186 -1.08 -12.16 2.32
CA GLY A 186 -2.03 -12.84 3.18
C GLY A 186 -2.74 -11.95 4.21
N VAL A 187 -2.28 -10.73 4.44
CA VAL A 187 -2.94 -9.64 5.18
C VAL A 187 -3.85 -8.86 4.22
N GLU A 188 -3.35 -8.42 3.06
CA GLU A 188 -4.11 -7.73 2.00
C GLU A 188 -5.39 -8.49 1.62
N ALA A 189 -5.26 -9.80 1.41
CA ALA A 189 -6.40 -10.65 1.05
C ALA A 189 -7.51 -10.68 2.13
N ARG A 190 -7.19 -10.37 3.40
CA ARG A 190 -8.17 -10.25 4.49
C ARG A 190 -8.79 -8.86 4.57
N HIS A 191 -8.00 -7.83 4.29
CA HIS A 191 -8.46 -6.45 4.20
C HIS A 191 -9.42 -6.27 3.01
N ALA A 192 -8.97 -6.62 1.80
CA ALA A 192 -9.79 -6.67 0.58
C ALA A 192 -11.09 -7.48 0.79
N SER A 193 -11.01 -8.66 1.42
CA SER A 193 -12.19 -9.48 1.75
C SER A 193 -13.16 -8.78 2.71
N TYR A 194 -12.65 -8.07 3.71
CA TYR A 194 -13.46 -7.25 4.62
C TYR A 194 -14.09 -6.04 3.93
N LEU A 195 -13.37 -5.37 3.03
CA LEU A 195 -13.84 -4.22 2.27
C LEU A 195 -14.92 -4.60 1.25
N ASN A 196 -14.72 -5.71 0.54
CA ASN A 196 -15.73 -6.36 -0.31
C ASN A 196 -17.02 -6.61 0.49
N LEU A 197 -16.92 -7.20 1.70
CA LEU A 197 -18.09 -7.47 2.55
C LEU A 197 -18.88 -6.21 2.92
N ILE A 198 -18.21 -5.11 3.29
CA ILE A 198 -18.91 -3.91 3.79
C ILE A 198 -19.45 -2.99 2.68
N ASN A 199 -18.93 -3.08 1.45
CA ASN A 199 -19.58 -2.49 0.28
C ASN A 199 -20.74 -3.35 -0.27
N GLY A 200 -20.91 -4.58 0.24
CA GLY A 200 -22.02 -5.48 -0.10
C GLY A 200 -21.72 -6.51 -1.18
N ASP A 201 -20.45 -6.62 -1.60
CA ASP A 201 -19.97 -7.62 -2.55
C ASP A 201 -19.68 -8.97 -1.87
N VAL A 202 -19.37 -9.99 -2.68
CA VAL A 202 -18.93 -11.29 -2.19
C VAL A 202 -17.53 -11.15 -1.58
N PRO A 203 -17.29 -11.53 -0.30
CA PRO A 203 -16.01 -11.30 0.36
C PRO A 203 -14.83 -12.08 -0.24
N PHE A 204 -15.10 -13.14 -1.00
CA PHE A 204 -14.15 -13.97 -1.71
C PHE A 204 -14.78 -14.31 -3.07
N PRO A 205 -14.73 -13.37 -4.05
CA PRO A 205 -15.53 -13.47 -5.27
C PRO A 205 -15.05 -14.59 -6.21
N ASN A 206 -13.78 -14.97 -6.12
CA ASN A 206 -13.13 -15.97 -6.97
C ASN A 206 -12.64 -17.17 -6.14
N ALA A 207 -12.48 -18.33 -6.78
CA ALA A 207 -11.85 -19.51 -6.18
C ALA A 207 -10.31 -19.50 -6.26
N PHE A 208 -9.75 -18.58 -7.07
CA PHE A 208 -8.33 -18.33 -7.26
C PHE A 208 -8.14 -16.83 -7.45
N GLU A 209 -7.07 -16.26 -6.92
CA GLU A 209 -6.82 -14.82 -7.03
C GLU A 209 -6.28 -14.45 -8.43
N PRO A 210 -6.75 -13.36 -9.08
CA PRO A 210 -6.19 -12.90 -10.34
C PRO A 210 -4.77 -12.37 -10.17
N ALA A 211 -3.81 -13.00 -10.84
CA ALA A 211 -2.45 -12.49 -10.99
C ALA A 211 -2.45 -11.34 -12.01
N LEU A 212 -2.26 -10.10 -11.54
CA LEU A 212 -2.22 -8.91 -12.41
C LEU A 212 -0.81 -8.65 -12.93
N THR A 213 -0.66 -8.20 -14.18
CA THR A 213 0.65 -7.77 -14.70
C THR A 213 1.02 -6.37 -14.22
N PRO A 214 2.32 -5.99 -14.18
CA PRO A 214 2.73 -4.64 -13.83
C PRO A 214 2.08 -3.55 -14.71
N GLU A 215 1.80 -3.85 -15.98
CA GLU A 215 1.09 -2.95 -16.90
C GLU A 215 -0.41 -2.78 -16.53
N GLU A 216 -1.08 -3.86 -16.11
CA GLU A 216 -2.47 -3.79 -15.63
C GLU A 216 -2.56 -2.99 -14.32
N VAL A 217 -1.58 -3.19 -13.43
CA VAL A 217 -1.49 -2.46 -12.16
C VAL A 217 -1.17 -0.98 -12.39
N LEU A 218 -0.24 -0.66 -13.30
CA LEU A 218 0.02 0.71 -13.72
C LEU A 218 -1.22 1.35 -14.38
N ALA A 219 -2.02 0.61 -15.13
CA ALA A 219 -3.24 1.14 -15.73
C ALA A 219 -4.29 1.55 -14.66
N ALA A 220 -4.32 0.85 -13.52
CA ALA A 220 -5.22 1.15 -12.39
C ALA A 220 -4.68 2.23 -11.43
N ALA A 221 -3.42 2.10 -10.97
CA ALA A 221 -2.81 3.01 -9.99
C ALA A 221 -2.20 4.28 -10.64
N GLY A 222 -1.67 4.17 -11.85
CA GLY A 222 -0.98 5.26 -12.56
C GLY A 222 -1.77 6.56 -12.73
N PRO A 223 -3.11 6.56 -12.91
CA PRO A 223 -3.95 7.76 -12.90
C PRO A 223 -4.00 8.51 -11.56
N LEU A 224 -3.83 7.81 -10.44
CA LEU A 224 -3.87 8.39 -9.09
C LEU A 224 -2.58 9.16 -8.75
N ILE A 225 -1.46 8.82 -9.42
CA ILE A 225 -0.15 9.43 -9.17
C ILE A 225 -0.02 10.75 -9.94
N VAL A 226 -0.04 11.87 -9.21
CA VAL A 226 -0.06 13.24 -9.76
C VAL A 226 1.28 14.00 -9.62
N GLY A 227 2.23 13.53 -8.81
CA GLY A 227 3.55 14.14 -8.64
C GLY A 227 4.52 13.30 -7.81
N SER A 228 5.73 13.80 -7.55
CA SER A 228 6.53 13.38 -6.38
C SER A 228 6.24 14.29 -5.21
N MET A 229 6.47 13.81 -3.99
CA MET A 229 6.68 14.71 -2.86
C MET A 229 7.77 15.76 -3.18
N PRO A 230 7.68 16.97 -2.63
CA PRO A 230 8.77 17.94 -2.69
C PRO A 230 10.02 17.40 -1.99
N ASP A 231 11.19 17.56 -2.59
CA ASP A 231 12.47 17.41 -1.88
C ASP A 231 12.52 18.47 -0.77
N THR A 232 12.51 18.04 0.49
CA THR A 232 12.49 18.94 1.66
C THR A 232 13.83 19.63 1.88
N GLY A 233 14.91 19.11 1.29
CA GLY A 233 16.24 19.73 1.29
C GLY A 233 16.92 19.83 2.66
N ASP A 234 16.31 19.31 3.73
CA ASP A 234 16.86 19.28 5.08
C ASP A 234 17.82 18.10 5.25
N GLY A 235 19.05 18.30 4.76
CA GLY A 235 20.20 17.41 4.97
C GLY A 235 20.68 17.32 6.43
N SER A 236 19.78 17.39 7.41
CA SER A 236 20.02 17.03 8.80
C SER A 236 19.99 15.52 8.96
N SER A 237 21.15 14.92 9.21
CA SER A 237 21.21 13.60 9.84
C SER A 237 20.46 13.62 11.17
N LEU A 238 19.74 12.54 11.45
CA LEU A 238 19.36 12.20 12.82
C LEU A 238 20.57 11.53 13.47
N ASP A 239 21.38 12.35 14.13
CA ASP A 239 22.47 11.97 15.03
C ASP A 239 21.94 11.33 16.35
#